data_AF-A0AAY4C1P9-F1
#
_entry.id   AF-A0AAY4C1P9-F1
#
_cell.length_a   1.000
_cell.length_b   1.000
_cell.length_c   1.000
_cell.angle_alpha   90.00
_cell.angle_beta   90.00
_cell.angle_gamma   90.00
#
_symmetry.space_group_name_H-M   'P 1'
#
loop_
_entity.id
_entity.type
_entity.pdbx_description
1 polymer ?
#
loop_
_entity_poly.entity_id
_entity_poly.type
_entity_poly.pdbx_seq_one_letter_code
_entity_poly.pdbx_strand_id
1 'polypeptide(L)'
;IDFAEMDFTATVLLLSAVAVPSFADNAASKARSCSDVRQFYSGKGFTLHGVPQSEISGEHLRVCPQGYTCCTSAMEETLSNLSRREFEGLVREAGRSVQASLNAQYRNVDTYFLELLDGSERWLEESFQTALGGLYGPNAGVFRDLYADLRRYYRGASLNLEEALDEFWARLLERLLKASAPATAPFTDDFLECAAKQTETLQPFGQAPGELKTKVARTFIAARAFVQGLTVAGEVVRKVSQVPLSPECNRAIMGLMYCPHCRGLGMLKPCANYCKNVMKGCLANQADLDSEWENLIDTMLQVAASFGSNPSMDSILHSIPVHVSEGLRTMQENMEIYTSQMLQACGNPESTQSSLTVEGKKFSTVTVLEYKPSSNAAVRLEVQITDVSSKLKEMDMYWIQLPQALCNSKAAPSPASDDNCWNGMTKARYLPQVIGDGLASQINNPEVDIDITKPDMTIRQQIMQLKIMSNRLKNALNGNDVDFQDNSDDVSGSGSGMCTDGLCSHSGPRINSSGDRTRISAYPSENKASGTVRQAHPSIALVLLSLTSVLLRR
;
A
#
# COMPACT_ATOMS: atom_id res chain seq x y z
N ILE A 1 -77.72 -72.11 30.16
CA ILE A 1 -77.95 -72.81 28.89
C ILE A 1 -76.56 -73.26 28.42
N ASP A 2 -76.27 -74.53 28.72
CA ASP A 2 -75.42 -75.52 28.01
C ASP A 2 -73.99 -75.14 27.57
N PHE A 3 -72.93 -75.81 28.07
CA PHE A 3 -72.30 -77.08 27.58
C PHE A 3 -71.74 -76.92 26.14
N ALA A 4 -70.50 -77.27 25.74
CA ALA A 4 -69.49 -78.20 26.25
C ALA A 4 -68.11 -77.98 25.55
N GLU A 5 -67.03 -78.49 26.17
CA GLU A 5 -65.82 -79.20 25.66
C GLU A 5 -65.04 -78.66 24.41
N MET A 6 -63.70 -78.70 24.32
CA MET A 6 -62.82 -79.87 24.54
C MET A 6 -61.33 -79.48 24.53
N ASP A 7 -60.54 -80.12 25.38
CA ASP A 7 -59.07 -80.14 25.47
C ASP A 7 -58.37 -80.66 24.19
N PHE A 8 -57.13 -80.22 23.94
CA PHE A 8 -56.06 -81.15 23.55
C PHE A 8 -54.66 -80.56 23.80
N THR A 9 -53.98 -81.09 24.81
CA THR A 9 -52.55 -80.91 25.11
C THR A 9 -51.66 -81.85 24.29
N ALA A 10 -50.45 -81.38 23.99
CA ALA A 10 -49.19 -82.13 23.89
C ALA A 10 -48.91 -83.04 22.66
N THR A 11 -47.99 -82.58 21.81
CA THR A 11 -46.94 -83.39 21.15
C THR A 11 -45.64 -82.56 21.12
N VAL A 12 -44.79 -82.73 22.13
CA VAL A 12 -43.54 -83.53 22.11
C VAL A 12 -42.36 -82.84 21.41
N LEU A 13 -41.49 -82.30 22.27
CA LEU A 13 -40.05 -82.14 22.10
C LEU A 13 -39.40 -83.41 21.53
N LEU A 14 -38.58 -83.26 20.48
CA LEU A 14 -37.26 -83.89 20.27
C LEU A 14 -36.97 -84.05 18.77
N LEU A 15 -36.22 -83.11 18.20
CA LEU A 15 -35.17 -83.42 17.23
C LEU A 15 -34.06 -82.40 17.37
N SER A 16 -32.99 -82.91 17.97
CA SER A 16 -31.69 -82.33 18.22
C SER A 16 -30.92 -81.97 16.94
N ALA A 17 -30.08 -80.94 17.09
CA ALA A 17 -28.79 -80.78 16.42
C ALA A 17 -28.79 -80.56 14.91
N VAL A 18 -29.07 -79.33 14.49
CA VAL A 18 -28.28 -78.71 13.41
C VAL A 18 -27.36 -77.70 14.09
N ALA A 19 -26.07 -78.04 14.13
CA ALA A 19 -25.02 -77.13 14.51
C ALA A 19 -25.12 -75.87 13.63
N VAL A 20 -25.56 -74.77 14.22
CA VAL A 20 -25.31 -73.45 13.64
C VAL A 20 -23.80 -73.26 13.78
N PRO A 21 -23.02 -73.19 12.69
CA PRO A 21 -21.66 -72.71 12.81
C PRO A 21 -21.78 -71.30 13.35
N SER A 22 -21.35 -71.12 14.59
CA SER A 22 -20.98 -69.83 15.11
C SER A 22 -19.82 -69.37 14.25
N PHE A 23 -20.12 -68.73 13.12
CA PHE A 23 -19.22 -67.75 12.55
C PHE A 23 -19.14 -66.64 13.58
N ALA A 24 -18.29 -66.84 14.57
CA ALA A 24 -17.55 -65.76 15.16
C ALA A 24 -16.79 -65.14 13.98
N ASP A 25 -17.44 -64.21 13.28
CA ASP A 25 -16.73 -63.17 12.58
C ASP A 25 -15.94 -62.44 13.67
N ASN A 26 -14.74 -62.95 13.91
CA ASN A 26 -13.60 -62.10 14.25
C ASN A 26 -13.39 -61.15 13.07
N ALA A 27 -14.32 -60.22 12.88
CA ALA A 27 -14.04 -58.95 12.26
C ALA A 27 -13.19 -58.16 13.26
N ALA A 28 -11.96 -58.64 13.49
CA ALA A 28 -10.85 -57.74 13.68
C ALA A 28 -10.92 -56.82 12.46
N SER A 29 -11.45 -55.61 12.64
CA SER A 29 -11.54 -54.59 11.61
C SER A 29 -10.19 -54.55 10.91
N LYS A 30 -10.11 -55.04 9.67
CA LYS A 30 -8.85 -55.03 8.91
C LYS A 30 -8.35 -53.60 8.95
N ALA A 31 -7.21 -53.38 9.62
CA ALA A 31 -6.59 -52.06 9.70
C ALA A 31 -6.49 -51.52 8.27
N ARG A 32 -7.00 -50.31 8.04
CA ARG A 32 -7.03 -49.77 6.67
C ARG A 32 -5.60 -49.59 6.18
N SER A 33 -5.41 -49.82 4.88
CA SER A 33 -4.11 -49.72 4.22
C SER A 33 -3.63 -48.26 4.20
N CYS A 34 -2.34 -48.04 4.47
CA CYS A 34 -1.68 -46.75 4.31
C CYS A 34 -1.03 -46.55 2.92
N SER A 35 -1.34 -47.40 1.95
CA SER A 35 -0.77 -47.37 0.59
C SER A 35 -0.78 -45.99 -0.05
N ASP A 36 -1.90 -45.28 0.02
CA ASP A 36 -2.10 -43.99 -0.65
C ASP A 36 -1.24 -42.90 0.01
N VAL A 37 -1.14 -42.94 1.34
CA VAL A 37 -0.30 -42.03 2.13
C VAL A 37 1.17 -42.29 1.86
N ARG A 38 1.58 -43.56 1.73
CA ARG A 38 2.96 -43.93 1.36
C ARG A 38 3.31 -43.40 -0.02
N GLN A 39 2.44 -43.59 -1.01
CA GLN A 39 2.64 -43.08 -2.37
C GLN A 39 2.71 -41.54 -2.39
N PHE A 40 1.85 -40.87 -1.64
CA PHE A 40 1.90 -39.42 -1.47
C PHE A 40 3.23 -38.96 -0.83
N TYR A 41 3.65 -39.60 0.25
CA TYR A 41 4.84 -39.23 1.01
C TYR A 41 6.13 -39.43 0.20
N SER A 42 6.24 -40.55 -0.54
CA SER A 42 7.35 -40.76 -1.48
C SER A 42 7.28 -39.82 -2.69
N GLY A 43 6.08 -39.51 -3.17
CA GLY A 43 5.85 -38.52 -4.24
C GLY A 43 6.31 -37.11 -3.87
N LYS A 44 6.31 -36.75 -2.58
CA LYS A 44 6.92 -35.52 -2.04
C LYS A 44 8.44 -35.61 -1.85
N GLY A 45 9.07 -36.74 -2.19
CA GLY A 45 10.51 -36.94 -2.13
C GLY A 45 11.03 -37.42 -0.78
N PHE A 46 10.16 -37.86 0.14
CA PHE A 46 10.58 -38.36 1.46
C PHE A 46 10.82 -39.87 1.47
N THR A 47 11.67 -40.33 2.39
CA THR A 47 11.98 -41.76 2.54
C THR A 47 10.82 -42.52 3.19
N LEU A 48 10.57 -43.75 2.75
CA LEU A 48 9.52 -44.60 3.31
C LEU A 48 9.94 -45.33 4.61
N HIS A 49 11.13 -45.06 5.12
CA HIS A 49 11.62 -45.66 6.36
C HIS A 49 10.77 -45.19 7.54
N GLY A 50 10.20 -46.12 8.32
CA GLY A 50 9.34 -45.82 9.46
C GLY A 50 7.93 -45.34 9.10
N VAL A 51 7.55 -45.37 7.81
CA VAL A 51 6.16 -45.12 7.40
C VAL A 51 5.33 -46.40 7.66
N PRO A 52 4.16 -46.32 8.31
CA PRO A 52 3.30 -47.48 8.56
C PRO A 52 2.80 -48.15 7.25
N GLN A 53 2.51 -49.44 7.32
CA GLN A 53 1.84 -50.17 6.22
C GLN A 53 0.32 -50.14 6.36
N SER A 54 -0.17 -50.14 7.59
CA SER A 54 -1.59 -50.04 7.97
C SER A 54 -1.76 -48.97 9.04
N GLU A 55 -3.00 -48.52 9.25
CA GLU A 55 -3.33 -47.54 10.29
C GLU A 55 -2.82 -47.96 11.68
N ILE A 56 -2.25 -47.00 12.41
CA ILE A 56 -1.77 -47.12 13.78
C ILE A 56 -2.56 -46.18 14.70
N SER A 57 -2.46 -46.38 16.03
CA SER A 57 -2.96 -45.39 16.98
C SER A 57 -2.21 -44.06 16.82
N GLY A 58 -2.93 -42.94 16.83
CA GLY A 58 -2.40 -41.58 16.66
C GLY A 58 -2.28 -40.79 17.95
N GLU A 59 -2.14 -41.43 19.11
CA GLU A 59 -1.93 -40.76 20.40
C GLU A 59 -0.64 -39.89 20.42
N HIS A 60 0.33 -40.21 19.57
CA HIS A 60 1.58 -39.46 19.43
C HIS A 60 1.48 -38.18 18.58
N LEU A 61 0.32 -37.93 17.95
CA LEU A 61 0.10 -36.77 17.09
C LEU A 61 -0.04 -35.49 17.92
N ARG A 62 0.63 -34.42 17.49
CA ARG A 62 0.63 -33.12 18.16
C ARG A 62 -0.17 -32.04 17.43
N VAL A 63 -0.40 -32.22 16.13
CA VAL A 63 -1.09 -31.23 15.28
C VAL A 63 -2.35 -31.83 14.71
N CYS A 64 -2.26 -33.02 14.11
CA CYS A 64 -3.42 -33.67 13.54
C CYS A 64 -4.36 -34.21 14.62
N PRO A 65 -5.69 -34.22 14.37
CA PRO A 65 -6.65 -34.77 15.32
C PRO A 65 -6.32 -36.22 15.66
N GLN A 66 -6.24 -36.52 16.96
CA GLN A 66 -5.93 -37.86 17.46
C GLN A 66 -6.98 -38.88 16.99
N GLY A 67 -6.51 -40.11 16.71
CA GLY A 67 -7.30 -41.19 16.15
C GLY A 67 -6.44 -42.13 15.31
N TYR A 68 -7.04 -43.06 14.58
CA TYR A 68 -6.29 -43.92 13.66
C TYR A 68 -5.62 -43.09 12.56
N THR A 69 -4.34 -43.35 12.32
CA THR A 69 -3.52 -42.54 11.41
C THR A 69 -2.50 -43.39 10.64
N CYS A 70 -2.09 -42.88 9.49
CA CYS A 70 -0.96 -43.37 8.71
C CYS A 70 0.33 -42.54 8.90
N CYS A 71 0.33 -41.58 9.82
CA CYS A 71 1.48 -40.72 10.10
C CYS A 71 2.12 -41.02 11.46
N THR A 72 3.44 -41.14 11.48
CA THR A 72 4.24 -41.12 12.72
C THR A 72 4.56 -39.67 13.13
N SER A 73 5.06 -39.46 14.35
CA SER A 73 5.51 -38.12 14.78
C SER A 73 6.56 -37.52 13.84
N ALA A 74 7.49 -38.33 13.32
CA ALA A 74 8.50 -37.88 12.37
C ALA A 74 7.90 -37.47 11.02
N MET A 75 6.87 -38.18 10.56
CA MET A 75 6.12 -37.78 9.35
C MET A 75 5.36 -36.48 9.58
N GLU A 76 4.71 -36.32 10.74
CA GLU A 76 3.96 -35.11 11.09
C GLU A 76 4.88 -33.88 11.14
N GLU A 77 6.06 -34.00 11.75
CA GLU A 77 7.07 -32.93 11.76
C GLU A 77 7.59 -32.60 10.36
N THR A 78 7.88 -33.61 9.55
CA THR A 78 8.37 -33.43 8.17
C THR A 78 7.32 -32.74 7.30
N LEU A 79 6.06 -33.16 7.40
CA LEU A 79 4.94 -32.56 6.69
C LEU A 79 4.64 -31.14 7.18
N SER A 80 4.78 -30.86 8.48
CA SER A 80 4.65 -29.50 9.02
C SER A 80 5.72 -28.56 8.46
N ASN A 81 6.98 -29.02 8.37
CA ASN A 81 8.04 -28.24 7.74
C ASN A 81 7.84 -28.07 6.23
N LEU A 82 7.20 -29.03 5.56
CA LEU A 82 6.80 -28.88 4.16
C LEU A 82 5.68 -27.85 3.99
N SER A 83 4.61 -27.94 4.80
CA SER A 83 3.47 -27.03 4.70
C SER A 83 3.87 -25.58 4.97
N ARG A 84 4.76 -25.37 5.93
CA ARG A 84 5.37 -24.06 6.20
C ARG A 84 6.05 -23.49 4.95
N ARG A 85 6.97 -24.25 4.36
CA ARG A 85 7.77 -23.80 3.21
C ARG A 85 6.91 -23.53 1.98
N GLU A 86 5.92 -24.38 1.73
CA GLU A 86 4.98 -24.18 0.61
C GLU A 86 4.13 -22.93 0.83
N PHE A 87 3.59 -22.73 2.04
CA PHE A 87 2.80 -21.54 2.34
C PHE A 87 3.62 -20.24 2.30
N GLU A 88 4.80 -20.21 2.93
CA GLU A 88 5.73 -19.06 2.82
C GLU A 88 6.10 -18.78 1.35
N GLY A 89 6.26 -19.84 0.55
CA GLY A 89 6.49 -19.73 -0.88
C GLY A 89 5.34 -19.06 -1.63
N LEU A 90 4.09 -19.45 -1.34
CA LEU A 90 2.90 -18.86 -1.96
C LEU A 90 2.74 -17.37 -1.61
N VAL A 91 2.92 -17.01 -0.34
CA VAL A 91 2.86 -15.60 0.11
C VAL A 91 3.95 -14.78 -0.56
N ARG A 92 5.17 -15.31 -0.63
CA ARG A 92 6.30 -14.65 -1.29
C ARG A 92 6.07 -14.47 -2.78
N GLU A 93 5.50 -15.46 -3.46
CA GLU A 93 5.22 -15.37 -4.89
C GLU A 93 4.11 -14.36 -5.19
N ALA A 94 3.04 -14.33 -4.37
CA ALA A 94 2.02 -13.30 -4.47
C ALA A 94 2.62 -11.89 -4.29
N GLY A 95 3.50 -11.72 -3.30
CA GLY A 95 4.20 -10.45 -3.07
C GLY A 95 5.13 -10.05 -4.22
N ARG A 96 5.85 -11.01 -4.81
CA ARG A 96 6.71 -10.77 -5.99
C ARG A 96 5.93 -10.28 -7.20
N SER A 97 4.73 -10.82 -7.42
CA SER A 97 3.85 -10.35 -8.51
C SER A 97 3.49 -8.87 -8.34
N VAL A 98 3.08 -8.47 -7.14
CA VAL A 98 2.78 -7.07 -6.80
C VAL A 98 4.01 -6.19 -6.94
N GLN A 99 5.15 -6.63 -6.40
CA GLN A 99 6.41 -5.91 -6.52
C GLN A 99 6.84 -5.71 -7.98
N ALA A 100 6.68 -6.73 -8.82
CA ALA A 100 7.02 -6.63 -10.24
C ALA A 100 6.15 -5.60 -10.97
N SER A 101 4.85 -5.56 -10.66
CA SER A 101 3.94 -4.56 -11.23
C SER A 101 4.28 -3.14 -10.77
N LEU A 102 4.54 -2.92 -9.48
CA LEU A 102 4.96 -1.61 -8.95
C LEU A 102 6.29 -1.13 -9.59
N ASN A 103 7.26 -2.04 -9.73
CA ASN A 103 8.54 -1.74 -10.38
C ASN A 103 8.37 -1.41 -11.87
N ALA A 104 7.45 -2.08 -12.57
CA ALA A 104 7.13 -1.76 -13.96
C ALA A 104 6.53 -0.35 -14.08
N GLN A 105 5.58 -0.01 -13.20
CA GLN A 105 4.99 1.33 -13.16
C GLN A 105 6.03 2.41 -12.81
N TYR A 106 6.93 2.14 -11.87
CA TYR A 106 8.06 3.02 -11.56
C TYR A 106 8.88 3.32 -12.83
N ARG A 107 9.30 2.28 -13.55
CA ARG A 107 10.12 2.44 -14.76
C ARG A 107 9.39 3.21 -15.86
N ASN A 108 8.10 2.94 -16.04
CA ASN A 108 7.30 3.61 -17.06
C ASN A 108 7.22 5.12 -16.80
N VAL A 109 6.88 5.51 -15.57
CA VAL A 109 6.75 6.91 -15.18
C VAL A 109 8.10 7.63 -15.14
N ASP A 110 9.14 6.98 -14.61
CA ASP A 110 10.52 7.50 -14.56
C ASP A 110 11.06 7.77 -15.98
N THR A 111 10.95 6.78 -16.87
CA THR A 111 11.37 6.93 -18.26
C THR A 111 10.61 8.05 -18.95
N TYR A 112 9.29 8.10 -18.79
CA TYR A 112 8.45 9.11 -19.43
C TYR A 112 8.77 10.54 -18.95
N PHE A 113 8.96 10.74 -17.64
CA PHE A 113 9.31 12.04 -17.09
C PHE A 113 10.67 12.52 -17.60
N LEU A 114 11.67 11.65 -17.61
CA LEU A 114 13.01 11.99 -18.10
C LEU A 114 13.02 12.27 -19.61
N GLU A 115 12.24 11.51 -20.40
CA GLU A 115 12.10 11.79 -21.84
C GLU A 115 11.47 13.15 -22.12
N LEU A 116 10.48 13.57 -21.33
CA LEU A 116 9.88 14.91 -21.43
C LEU A 116 10.91 16.00 -21.11
N LEU A 117 11.70 15.79 -20.05
CA LEU A 117 12.72 16.75 -19.64
C LEU A 117 13.83 16.87 -20.70
N ASP A 118 14.31 15.75 -21.23
CA ASP A 118 15.31 15.72 -22.31
C ASP A 118 14.74 16.28 -23.62
N GLY A 119 13.44 16.10 -23.88
CA GLY A 119 12.74 16.74 -24.98
C GLY A 119 12.66 18.26 -24.84
N SER A 120 12.41 18.74 -23.64
CA SER A 120 12.41 20.17 -23.30
C SER A 120 13.80 20.79 -23.47
N GLU A 121 14.87 20.12 -23.00
CA GLU A 121 16.26 20.59 -23.17
C GLU A 121 16.65 20.69 -24.65
N ARG A 122 16.39 19.64 -25.43
CA ARG A 122 16.67 19.63 -26.87
C ARG A 122 15.94 20.74 -27.61
N TRP A 123 14.66 20.96 -27.28
CA TRP A 123 13.88 22.03 -27.88
C TRP A 123 14.45 23.42 -27.53
N LEU A 124 14.89 23.63 -26.29
CA LEU A 124 15.58 24.86 -25.90
C LEU A 124 16.83 25.07 -26.74
N GLU A 125 17.69 24.04 -26.83
CA GLU A 125 18.97 24.10 -27.52
C GLU A 125 18.80 24.40 -29.02
N GLU A 126 17.92 23.69 -29.72
CA GLU A 126 17.62 23.92 -31.15
C GLU A 126 17.05 25.33 -31.40
N SER A 127 16.12 25.75 -30.55
CA SER A 127 15.44 27.03 -30.71
C SER A 127 16.36 28.21 -30.39
N PHE A 128 17.19 28.10 -29.36
CA PHE A 128 18.08 29.17 -28.93
C PHE A 128 19.31 29.28 -29.83
N GLN A 129 19.81 28.18 -30.39
CA GLN A 129 20.81 28.24 -31.48
C GLN A 129 20.29 29.07 -32.65
N THR A 130 19.01 28.91 -33.01
CA THR A 130 18.37 29.68 -34.08
C THR A 130 18.12 31.14 -33.70
N ALA A 131 17.63 31.41 -32.49
CA ALA A 131 17.23 32.75 -32.05
C ALA A 131 18.41 33.65 -31.62
N LEU A 132 19.40 33.09 -30.91
CA LEU A 132 20.54 33.82 -30.36
C LEU A 132 21.81 33.69 -31.22
N GLY A 133 21.84 32.76 -32.17
CA GLY A 133 22.98 32.53 -33.06
C GLY A 133 24.29 32.34 -32.30
N GLY A 134 25.31 33.14 -32.66
CA GLY A 134 26.64 33.08 -32.05
C GLY A 134 26.71 33.41 -30.55
N LEU A 135 25.66 33.99 -29.96
CA LEU A 135 25.59 34.29 -28.52
C LEU A 135 25.20 33.08 -27.67
N TYR A 136 24.57 32.07 -28.27
CA TYR A 136 24.18 30.86 -27.55
C TYR A 136 25.39 30.02 -27.16
N GLY A 137 26.30 29.73 -28.11
CA GLY A 137 27.43 28.82 -27.93
C GLY A 137 28.26 29.08 -26.66
N PRO A 138 28.76 30.31 -26.41
CA PRO A 138 29.52 30.63 -25.21
C PRO A 138 28.75 30.50 -23.89
N ASN A 139 27.41 30.60 -23.94
CA ASN A 139 26.52 30.60 -22.77
C ASN A 139 25.72 29.30 -22.61
N ALA A 140 25.85 28.35 -23.54
CA ALA A 140 25.11 27.09 -23.55
C ALA A 140 25.31 26.26 -22.28
N GLY A 141 26.43 26.44 -21.57
CA GLY A 141 26.69 25.81 -20.28
C GLY A 141 25.62 26.14 -19.23
N VAL A 142 25.15 27.39 -19.15
CA VAL A 142 24.17 27.82 -18.13
C VAL A 142 22.85 27.06 -18.27
N PHE A 143 22.40 26.84 -19.50
CA PHE A 143 21.17 26.08 -19.76
C PHE A 143 21.36 24.59 -19.51
N ARG A 144 22.49 24.00 -19.92
CA ARG A 144 22.79 22.58 -19.66
C ARG A 144 22.91 22.28 -18.17
N ASP A 145 23.51 23.19 -17.40
CA ASP A 145 23.64 23.06 -15.94
C ASP A 145 22.26 23.07 -15.28
N LEU A 146 21.35 23.97 -15.68
CA LEU A 146 19.96 23.98 -15.20
C LEU A 146 19.28 22.62 -15.38
N TYR A 147 19.29 22.06 -16.60
CA TYR A 147 18.67 20.76 -16.85
C TYR A 147 19.41 19.61 -16.14
N ALA A 148 20.73 19.72 -15.93
CA ALA A 148 21.48 18.76 -15.12
C ALA A 148 21.03 18.78 -13.65
N ASP A 149 20.80 19.95 -13.07
CA ASP A 149 20.34 20.10 -11.70
C ASP A 149 18.87 19.65 -11.54
N LEU A 150 18.01 19.94 -12.51
CA LEU A 150 16.64 19.39 -12.57
C LEU A 150 16.64 17.85 -12.55
N ARG A 151 17.50 17.20 -13.35
CA ARG A 151 17.64 15.73 -13.35
C ARG A 151 18.20 15.21 -12.02
N ARG A 152 19.18 15.89 -11.44
CA ARG A 152 19.79 15.50 -10.15
C ARG A 152 18.75 15.57 -9.04
N TYR A 153 17.99 16.66 -8.98
CA TYR A 153 16.88 16.82 -8.05
C TYR A 153 15.88 15.68 -8.19
N TYR A 154 15.40 15.41 -9.41
CA TYR A 154 14.42 14.35 -9.66
C TYR A 154 14.94 12.96 -9.20
N ARG A 155 16.21 12.65 -9.44
CA ARG A 155 16.85 11.39 -9.04
C ARG A 155 17.12 11.26 -7.54
N GLY A 156 16.83 12.27 -6.73
CA GLY A 156 16.98 12.19 -5.28
C GLY A 156 18.21 12.88 -4.71
N ALA A 157 18.91 13.73 -5.47
CA ALA A 157 19.99 14.55 -4.91
C ALA A 157 19.44 15.48 -3.81
N SER A 158 20.25 15.73 -2.77
CA SER A 158 19.99 16.71 -1.72
C SER A 158 20.29 18.11 -2.25
N LEU A 159 19.41 18.61 -3.12
CA LEU A 159 19.52 19.91 -3.77
C LEU A 159 18.22 20.68 -3.51
N ASN A 160 18.33 21.95 -3.15
CA ASN A 160 17.18 22.84 -3.08
C ASN A 160 16.85 23.28 -4.52
N LEU A 161 15.72 22.78 -5.04
CA LEU A 161 15.29 23.07 -6.41
C LEU A 161 14.99 24.55 -6.63
N GLU A 162 14.43 25.21 -5.62
CA GLU A 162 14.13 26.63 -5.68
C GLU A 162 15.41 27.47 -5.79
N GLU A 163 16.42 27.16 -4.96
CA GLU A 163 17.71 27.82 -4.98
C GLU A 163 18.46 27.59 -6.31
N ALA A 164 18.41 26.38 -6.87
CA ALA A 164 19.03 26.09 -8.17
C ALA A 164 18.36 26.87 -9.32
N LEU A 165 17.05 27.10 -9.25
CA LEU A 165 16.34 27.95 -10.22
C LEU A 165 16.75 29.41 -10.07
N ASP A 166 16.87 29.91 -8.83
CA ASP A 166 17.33 31.28 -8.57
C ASP A 166 18.79 31.49 -9.03
N GLU A 167 19.67 30.51 -8.77
CA GLU A 167 21.06 30.52 -9.22
C GLU A 167 21.17 30.52 -10.75
N PHE A 168 20.32 29.77 -11.45
CA PHE A 168 20.25 29.82 -12.92
C PHE A 168 19.99 31.24 -13.43
N TRP A 169 19.01 31.95 -12.87
CA TRP A 169 18.69 33.31 -13.29
C TRP A 169 19.80 34.31 -12.95
N ALA A 170 20.45 34.15 -11.79
CA ALA A 170 21.60 34.97 -11.42
C ALA A 170 22.78 34.79 -12.39
N ARG A 171 23.14 33.53 -12.72
CA ARG A 171 24.18 33.21 -13.70
C ARG A 171 23.82 33.75 -15.09
N LEU A 172 22.54 33.67 -15.49
CA LEU A 172 22.08 34.19 -16.77
C LEU A 172 22.21 35.72 -16.84
N LEU A 173 21.85 36.42 -15.77
CA LEU A 173 21.99 37.87 -15.66
C LEU A 173 23.44 38.31 -15.81
N GLU A 174 24.35 37.67 -15.07
CA GLU A 174 25.77 37.96 -15.12
C GLU A 174 26.34 37.81 -16.54
N ARG A 175 25.96 36.74 -17.26
CA ARG A 175 26.37 36.51 -18.65
C ARG A 175 25.84 37.57 -19.61
N LEU A 176 24.59 37.99 -19.44
CA LEU A 176 23.98 39.04 -20.27
C LEU A 176 24.62 40.40 -20.03
N LEU A 177 24.92 40.76 -18.77
CA LEU A 177 25.63 41.99 -18.42
C LEU A 177 27.07 42.00 -18.96
N LYS A 178 27.80 40.89 -18.82
CA LYS A 178 29.14 40.76 -19.41
C LYS A 178 29.12 40.89 -20.94
N ALA A 179 28.06 40.41 -21.59
CA ALA A 179 27.90 40.52 -23.03
C ALA A 179 27.45 41.92 -23.49
N SER A 180 26.77 42.69 -22.64
CA SER A 180 26.37 44.08 -22.93
C SER A 180 27.45 45.12 -22.58
N ALA A 181 28.46 44.73 -21.80
CA ALA A 181 29.55 45.59 -21.36
C ALA A 181 30.31 46.23 -22.55
N PRO A 182 30.69 47.53 -22.47
CA PRO A 182 31.54 48.16 -23.47
C PRO A 182 32.87 47.41 -23.61
N ALA A 183 33.34 47.24 -24.86
CA ALA A 183 34.63 46.58 -25.13
C ALA A 183 35.83 47.29 -24.48
N THR A 184 35.67 48.56 -24.12
CA THR A 184 36.69 49.41 -23.50
C THR A 184 36.71 49.36 -21.98
N ALA A 185 35.63 48.89 -21.34
CA ALA A 185 35.49 48.87 -19.87
C ALA A 185 34.57 47.71 -19.44
N PRO A 186 35.11 46.53 -19.11
CA PRO A 186 34.31 45.43 -18.59
C PRO A 186 33.81 45.77 -17.17
N PHE A 187 32.62 45.27 -16.82
CA PHE A 187 32.11 45.37 -15.45
C PHE A 187 33.01 44.58 -14.48
N THR A 188 33.31 45.19 -13.33
CA THR A 188 34.08 44.55 -12.25
C THR A 188 33.23 43.54 -11.48
N ASP A 189 33.88 42.60 -10.80
CA ASP A 189 33.16 41.59 -9.99
C ASP A 189 32.33 42.24 -8.87
N ASP A 190 32.84 43.32 -8.24
CA ASP A 190 32.10 44.10 -7.23
C ASP A 190 30.81 44.72 -7.79
N PHE A 191 30.85 45.19 -9.04
CA PHE A 191 29.67 45.71 -9.71
C PHE A 191 28.65 44.60 -9.96
N LEU A 192 29.11 43.42 -10.40
CA LEU A 192 28.25 42.25 -10.65
C LEU A 192 27.60 41.71 -9.36
N GLU A 193 28.31 41.75 -8.23
CA GLU A 193 27.76 41.37 -6.94
C GLU A 193 26.71 42.38 -6.45
N CYS A 194 26.98 43.68 -6.58
CA CYS A 194 25.97 44.71 -6.31
C CYS A 194 24.75 44.54 -7.22
N ALA A 195 25.01 44.21 -8.49
CA ALA A 195 23.99 44.01 -9.49
C ALA A 195 23.05 42.85 -9.16
N ALA A 196 23.62 41.73 -8.69
CA ALA A 196 22.84 40.59 -8.20
C ALA A 196 21.88 41.00 -7.07
N LYS A 197 22.31 41.88 -6.15
CA LYS A 197 21.48 42.38 -5.03
C LYS A 197 20.29 43.25 -5.47
N GLN A 198 20.37 43.88 -6.64
CA GLN A 198 19.28 44.72 -7.16
C GLN A 198 18.24 43.94 -7.98
N THR A 199 18.51 42.65 -8.26
CA THR A 199 17.66 41.79 -9.11
C THR A 199 16.22 41.68 -8.59
N GLU A 200 16.03 41.56 -7.26
CA GLU A 200 14.70 41.43 -6.66
C GLU A 200 13.84 42.68 -6.83
N THR A 201 14.47 43.86 -6.76
CA THR A 201 13.75 45.14 -6.82
C THR A 201 13.45 45.54 -8.26
N LEU A 202 14.41 45.32 -9.16
CA LEU A 202 14.32 45.76 -10.56
C LEU A 202 13.68 44.72 -11.49
N GLN A 203 13.65 43.45 -11.07
CA GLN A 203 13.08 42.32 -11.82
C GLN A 203 13.47 42.34 -13.31
N PRO A 204 14.78 42.23 -13.65
CA PRO A 204 15.27 42.35 -15.03
C PRO A 204 14.58 41.40 -16.02
N PHE A 205 14.20 40.22 -15.54
CA PHE A 205 13.52 39.18 -16.33
C PHE A 205 11.99 39.22 -16.20
N GLY A 206 11.42 40.24 -15.56
CA GLY A 206 10.00 40.32 -15.26
C GLY A 206 9.51 39.19 -14.35
N GLN A 207 8.34 38.62 -14.67
CA GLN A 207 7.69 37.57 -13.88
C GLN A 207 8.19 36.15 -14.21
N ALA A 208 8.97 35.98 -15.29
CA ALA A 208 9.41 34.67 -15.77
C ALA A 208 10.13 33.83 -14.71
N PRO A 209 11.04 34.38 -13.87
CA PRO A 209 11.68 33.61 -12.80
C PRO A 209 10.69 33.05 -11.77
N GLY A 210 9.77 33.89 -11.28
CA GLY A 210 8.80 33.50 -10.26
C GLY A 210 7.77 32.48 -10.77
N GLU A 211 7.30 32.64 -12.01
CA GLU A 211 6.39 31.68 -12.64
C GLU A 211 7.05 30.33 -12.88
N LEU A 212 8.29 30.33 -13.39
CA LEU A 212 9.06 29.11 -13.61
C LEU A 212 9.30 28.40 -12.28
N LYS A 213 9.77 29.12 -11.26
CA LYS A 213 10.00 28.62 -9.91
C LYS A 213 8.79 27.90 -9.35
N THR A 214 7.64 28.57 -9.32
CA THR A 214 6.41 28.01 -8.72
C THR A 214 5.90 26.77 -9.46
N LYS A 215 5.83 26.83 -10.80
CA LYS A 215 5.25 25.74 -11.62
C LYS A 215 6.19 24.53 -11.67
N VAL A 216 7.48 24.75 -11.95
CA VAL A 216 8.47 23.69 -12.09
C VAL A 216 8.74 23.03 -10.75
N ALA A 217 8.95 23.79 -9.67
CA ALA A 217 9.24 23.21 -8.37
C ALA A 217 8.14 22.25 -7.92
N ARG A 218 6.88 22.70 -7.96
CA ARG A 218 5.73 21.89 -7.58
C ARG A 218 5.62 20.59 -8.39
N THR A 219 5.79 20.65 -9.71
CA THR A 219 5.72 19.45 -10.56
C THR A 219 6.85 18.47 -10.27
N PHE A 220 8.07 18.95 -10.06
CA PHE A 220 9.22 18.10 -9.75
C PHE A 220 9.12 17.46 -8.36
N ILE A 221 8.67 18.21 -7.35
CA ILE A 221 8.43 17.70 -5.99
C ILE A 221 7.39 16.57 -6.05
N ALA A 222 6.26 16.79 -6.76
CA ALA A 222 5.21 15.79 -6.94
C ALA A 222 5.70 14.55 -7.70
N ALA A 223 6.42 14.73 -8.81
CA ALA A 223 6.94 13.63 -9.63
C ALA A 223 7.96 12.78 -8.86
N ARG A 224 8.89 13.41 -8.13
CA ARG A 224 9.87 12.74 -7.26
C ARG A 224 9.19 11.94 -6.16
N ALA A 225 8.25 12.57 -5.43
CA ALA A 225 7.50 11.90 -4.37
C ALA A 225 6.70 10.71 -4.90
N PHE A 226 6.10 10.82 -6.10
CA PHE A 226 5.33 9.75 -6.72
C PHE A 226 6.17 8.50 -7.01
N VAL A 227 7.32 8.65 -7.67
CA VAL A 227 8.20 7.50 -7.98
C VAL A 227 8.82 6.87 -6.73
N GLN A 228 9.08 7.68 -5.71
CA GLN A 228 9.49 7.19 -4.39
C GLN A 228 8.36 6.42 -3.70
N GLY A 229 7.11 6.86 -3.84
CA GLY A 229 5.92 6.15 -3.38
C GLY A 229 5.82 4.75 -3.95
N LEU A 230 6.01 4.59 -5.27
CA LEU A 230 6.03 3.28 -5.94
C LEU A 230 7.15 2.37 -5.40
N THR A 231 8.33 2.94 -5.18
CA THR A 231 9.50 2.21 -4.65
C THR A 231 9.27 1.76 -3.20
N VAL A 232 8.76 2.65 -2.34
CA VAL A 232 8.44 2.35 -0.94
C VAL A 232 7.35 1.29 -0.84
N ALA A 233 6.29 1.40 -1.65
CA ALA A 233 5.24 0.40 -1.73
C ALA A 233 5.81 -0.99 -2.07
N GLY A 234 6.68 -1.06 -3.08
CA GLY A 234 7.34 -2.31 -3.48
C GLY A 234 8.24 -2.90 -2.38
N GLU A 235 8.98 -2.06 -1.67
CA GLU A 235 9.82 -2.50 -0.54
C GLU A 235 9.01 -2.96 0.67
N VAL A 236 7.89 -2.31 0.98
CA VAL A 236 6.95 -2.74 2.03
C VAL A 236 6.42 -4.12 1.69
N VAL A 237 5.90 -4.34 0.47
CA VAL A 237 5.41 -5.65 0.04
C VAL A 237 6.51 -6.70 0.16
N ARG A 238 7.72 -6.41 -0.33
CA ARG A 238 8.86 -7.34 -0.24
C ARG A 238 9.20 -7.75 1.19
N LYS A 239 9.24 -6.78 2.13
CA LYS A 239 9.58 -7.05 3.54
C LYS A 239 8.46 -7.80 4.25
N VAL A 240 7.20 -7.41 4.05
CA VAL A 240 6.03 -8.03 4.68
C VAL A 240 5.84 -9.47 4.22
N SER A 241 6.04 -9.76 2.92
CA SER A 241 5.97 -11.12 2.37
C SER A 241 7.11 -12.04 2.82
N GLN A 242 8.08 -11.54 3.58
CA GLN A 242 9.20 -12.30 4.16
C GLN A 242 9.05 -12.53 5.66
N VAL A 243 8.01 -11.99 6.30
CA VAL A 243 7.74 -12.21 7.73
C VAL A 243 7.46 -13.70 7.96
N PRO A 244 8.19 -14.36 8.88
CA PRO A 244 8.05 -15.79 9.13
C PRO A 244 6.72 -16.12 9.79
N LEU A 245 6.24 -17.35 9.60
CA LEU A 245 5.02 -17.82 10.25
C LEU A 245 5.24 -18.03 11.75
N SER A 246 4.20 -17.71 12.53
CA SER A 246 4.15 -18.12 13.94
C SER A 246 4.01 -19.65 14.07
N PRO A 247 4.43 -20.24 15.20
CA PRO A 247 4.21 -21.66 15.47
C PRO A 247 2.74 -22.07 15.42
N GLU A 248 1.83 -21.20 15.86
CA GLU A 248 0.38 -21.40 15.88
C GLU A 248 -0.16 -21.48 14.45
N CYS A 249 0.25 -20.54 13.59
CA CYS A 249 -0.10 -20.58 12.18
C CYS A 249 0.48 -21.82 11.49
N ASN A 250 1.72 -22.20 11.78
CA ASN A 250 2.31 -23.40 11.21
C ASN A 250 1.51 -24.68 11.55
N ARG A 251 1.04 -24.79 12.81
CA ARG A 251 0.14 -25.87 13.23
C ARG A 251 -1.17 -25.85 12.45
N ALA A 252 -1.81 -24.70 12.32
CA ALA A 252 -3.07 -24.56 11.58
C ALA A 252 -2.93 -24.90 10.09
N ILE A 253 -1.86 -24.44 9.45
CA ILE A 253 -1.56 -24.73 8.03
C ILE A 253 -1.27 -26.22 7.82
N MET A 254 -0.56 -26.87 8.73
CA MET A 254 -0.38 -28.32 8.71
C MET A 254 -1.73 -29.06 8.86
N GLY A 255 -2.58 -28.60 9.78
CA GLY A 255 -3.95 -29.07 9.98
C GLY A 255 -4.84 -28.94 8.74
N LEU A 256 -4.68 -27.83 8.02
CA LEU A 256 -5.39 -27.53 6.78
C LEU A 256 -4.93 -28.42 5.61
N MET A 257 -3.61 -28.53 5.41
CA MET A 257 -3.02 -29.07 4.19
C MET A 257 -2.75 -30.58 4.24
N TYR A 258 -2.23 -31.10 5.36
CA TYR A 258 -1.66 -32.45 5.39
C TYR A 258 -2.27 -33.41 6.40
N CYS A 259 -3.00 -32.92 7.42
CA CYS A 259 -3.75 -33.81 8.29
C CYS A 259 -4.84 -34.68 7.60
N PRO A 260 -5.47 -34.26 6.47
CA PRO A 260 -6.31 -35.17 5.69
C PRO A 260 -5.54 -36.41 5.23
N HIS A 261 -4.31 -36.23 4.74
CA HIS A 261 -3.47 -37.34 4.29
C HIS A 261 -3.15 -38.28 5.45
N CYS A 262 -2.81 -37.75 6.63
CA CYS A 262 -2.55 -38.56 7.81
C CYS A 262 -3.76 -39.39 8.28
N ARG A 263 -4.99 -39.00 7.92
CA ARG A 263 -6.23 -39.74 8.24
C ARG A 263 -6.77 -40.58 7.07
N GLY A 264 -6.00 -40.76 5.99
CA GLY A 264 -6.44 -41.50 4.80
C GLY A 264 -7.50 -40.76 3.97
N LEU A 265 -7.64 -39.44 4.17
CA LEU A 265 -8.60 -38.55 3.50
C LEU A 265 -7.91 -37.57 2.53
N GLY A 266 -6.72 -37.92 2.02
CA GLY A 266 -5.89 -37.02 1.19
C GLY A 266 -6.53 -36.55 -0.13
N MET A 267 -7.63 -37.14 -0.57
CA MET A 267 -8.39 -36.71 -1.74
C MET A 267 -9.36 -35.55 -1.42
N LEU A 268 -9.61 -35.27 -0.15
CA LEU A 268 -10.51 -34.19 0.26
C LEU A 268 -9.79 -32.85 0.23
N LYS A 269 -10.46 -31.88 -0.40
CA LYS A 269 -10.07 -30.48 -0.35
C LYS A 269 -10.60 -29.84 0.94
N PRO A 270 -9.87 -28.88 1.54
CA PRO A 270 -10.37 -28.11 2.65
C PRO A 270 -11.66 -27.37 2.32
N CYS A 271 -12.55 -27.22 3.30
CA CYS A 271 -13.72 -26.37 3.18
C CYS A 271 -13.29 -24.91 2.96
N ALA A 272 -14.05 -24.16 2.16
CA ALA A 272 -13.67 -22.79 1.78
C ALA A 272 -13.56 -21.87 3.00
N ASN A 273 -14.52 -21.92 3.92
CA ASN A 273 -14.52 -21.09 5.13
C ASN A 273 -13.47 -21.55 6.15
N TYR A 274 -13.17 -22.86 6.22
CA TYR A 274 -12.07 -23.38 7.02
C TYR A 274 -10.73 -22.80 6.54
N CYS A 275 -10.48 -22.87 5.23
CA CYS A 275 -9.29 -22.26 4.63
C CYS A 275 -9.22 -20.77 4.94
N LYS A 276 -10.31 -20.02 4.74
CA LYS A 276 -10.34 -18.57 5.01
C LYS A 276 -9.99 -18.25 6.47
N ASN A 277 -10.54 -18.98 7.44
CA ASN A 277 -10.24 -18.72 8.86
C ASN A 277 -8.78 -19.03 9.21
N VAL A 278 -8.20 -20.11 8.66
CA VAL A 278 -6.77 -20.40 8.81
C VAL A 278 -5.93 -19.29 8.19
N MET A 279 -6.22 -18.91 6.94
CA MET A 279 -5.44 -17.89 6.22
C MET A 279 -5.56 -16.50 6.88
N LYS A 280 -6.74 -16.10 7.32
CA LYS A 280 -6.97 -14.82 8.02
C LYS A 280 -6.25 -14.77 9.37
N GLY A 281 -6.21 -15.88 10.10
CA GLY A 281 -5.40 -15.98 11.32
C GLY A 281 -3.91 -15.84 11.01
N CYS A 282 -3.41 -16.65 10.07
CA CYS A 282 -2.01 -16.63 9.67
C CYS A 282 -1.51 -15.28 9.13
N LEU A 283 -2.37 -14.54 8.43
CA LEU A 283 -2.04 -13.26 7.78
C LEU A 283 -2.63 -12.06 8.51
N ALA A 284 -3.01 -12.21 9.78
CA ALA A 284 -3.72 -11.18 10.53
C ALA A 284 -2.89 -9.90 10.71
N ASN A 285 -1.58 -10.05 10.96
CA ASN A 285 -0.69 -8.90 11.06
C ASN A 285 -0.54 -8.20 9.68
N GLN A 286 -0.47 -8.97 8.59
CA GLN A 286 -0.40 -8.43 7.24
C GLN A 286 -1.67 -7.64 6.88
N ALA A 287 -2.83 -8.12 7.31
CA ALA A 287 -4.10 -7.41 7.13
C ALA A 287 -4.16 -6.06 7.88
N ASP A 288 -3.37 -5.83 8.93
CA ASP A 288 -3.31 -4.52 9.61
C ASP A 288 -2.64 -3.43 8.73
N LEU A 289 -1.97 -3.78 7.61
CA LEU A 289 -1.44 -2.78 6.67
C LEU A 289 -2.53 -2.14 5.81
N ASP A 290 -3.69 -2.77 5.69
CA ASP A 290 -4.73 -2.44 4.70
C ASP A 290 -5.12 -0.96 4.71
N SER A 291 -5.38 -0.39 5.89
CA SER A 291 -5.80 1.01 5.99
C SER A 291 -4.74 2.02 5.53
N GLU A 292 -3.46 1.78 5.86
CA GLU A 292 -2.39 2.69 5.44
C GLU A 292 -1.95 2.45 4.00
N TRP A 293 -2.14 1.22 3.51
CA TRP A 293 -1.93 0.86 2.12
C TRP A 293 -2.96 1.52 1.21
N GLU A 294 -4.25 1.46 1.56
CA GLU A 294 -5.34 2.17 0.88
C GLU A 294 -5.09 3.68 0.89
N ASN A 295 -4.77 4.27 2.06
CA ASN A 295 -4.44 5.70 2.17
C ASN A 295 -3.23 6.09 1.30
N LEU A 296 -2.20 5.24 1.19
CA LEU A 296 -1.08 5.47 0.27
C LEU A 296 -1.55 5.45 -1.18
N ILE A 297 -2.28 4.42 -1.59
CA ILE A 297 -2.79 4.26 -2.96
C ILE A 297 -3.68 5.45 -3.34
N ASP A 298 -4.62 5.85 -2.49
CA ASP A 298 -5.49 7.00 -2.72
C ASP A 298 -4.72 8.30 -2.86
N THR A 299 -3.69 8.49 -2.04
CA THR A 299 -2.84 9.67 -2.15
C THR A 299 -2.03 9.64 -3.45
N MET A 300 -1.50 8.48 -3.84
CA MET A 300 -0.80 8.32 -5.12
C MET A 300 -1.72 8.57 -6.32
N LEU A 301 -2.98 8.11 -6.27
CA LEU A 301 -3.99 8.38 -7.30
C LEU A 301 -4.29 9.88 -7.43
N GLN A 302 -4.35 10.61 -6.31
CA GLN A 302 -4.50 12.07 -6.34
C GLN A 302 -3.29 12.77 -6.97
N VAL A 303 -2.07 12.34 -6.65
CA VAL A 303 -0.85 12.88 -7.27
C VAL A 303 -0.81 12.55 -8.76
N ALA A 304 -1.14 11.32 -9.17
CA ALA A 304 -1.22 10.94 -10.58
C ALA A 304 -2.25 11.77 -11.35
N ALA A 305 -3.43 12.03 -10.76
CA ALA A 305 -4.44 12.89 -11.34
C ALA A 305 -3.96 14.35 -11.50
N SER A 306 -3.15 14.84 -10.56
CA SER A 306 -2.58 16.20 -10.63
C SER A 306 -1.68 16.40 -11.86
N PHE A 307 -1.03 15.35 -12.36
CA PHE A 307 -0.21 15.43 -13.57
C PHE A 307 -1.03 15.72 -14.84
N GLY A 308 -2.29 15.27 -14.90
CA GLY A 308 -3.21 15.56 -16.00
C GLY A 308 -4.05 16.81 -15.81
N SER A 309 -3.97 17.46 -14.63
CA SER A 309 -4.69 18.70 -14.36
C SER A 309 -4.12 19.87 -15.18
N ASN A 310 -4.91 20.90 -15.48
CA ASN A 310 -4.44 22.05 -16.27
C ASN A 310 -3.70 23.07 -15.38
N PRO A 311 -2.45 23.48 -15.71
CA PRO A 311 -1.60 22.99 -16.80
C PRO A 311 -0.99 21.61 -16.50
N SER A 312 -1.00 20.74 -17.52
CA SER A 312 -0.54 19.36 -17.40
C SER A 312 0.98 19.27 -17.26
N MET A 313 1.47 18.17 -16.70
CA MET A 313 2.90 17.96 -16.45
C MET A 313 3.76 18.10 -17.71
N ASP A 314 3.30 17.58 -18.84
CA ASP A 314 3.97 17.74 -20.14
C ASP A 314 4.03 19.21 -20.57
N SER A 315 2.94 19.95 -20.40
CA SER A 315 2.86 21.39 -20.68
C SER A 315 3.82 22.19 -19.79
N ILE A 316 3.92 21.86 -18.49
CA ILE A 316 4.84 22.53 -17.55
C ILE A 316 6.30 22.25 -17.90
N LEU A 317 6.67 21.00 -18.19
CA LEU A 317 8.05 20.67 -18.56
C LEU A 317 8.45 21.34 -19.88
N HIS A 318 7.52 21.44 -20.83
CA HIS A 318 7.72 22.17 -22.07
C HIS A 318 7.53 23.69 -21.94
N SER A 319 7.06 24.23 -20.81
CA SER A 319 7.01 25.68 -20.60
C SER A 319 8.35 26.25 -20.14
N ILE A 320 9.32 25.41 -19.75
CA ILE A 320 10.66 25.85 -19.32
C ILE A 320 11.32 26.73 -20.40
N PRO A 321 11.46 26.29 -21.67
CA PRO A 321 12.12 27.11 -22.69
C PRO A 321 11.32 28.36 -23.04
N VAL A 322 9.98 28.30 -22.92
CA VAL A 322 9.09 29.46 -23.10
C VAL A 322 9.41 30.55 -22.07
N HIS A 323 9.39 30.22 -20.78
CA HIS A 323 9.65 31.20 -19.72
C HIS A 323 11.09 31.72 -19.78
N VAL A 324 12.06 30.87 -20.11
CA VAL A 324 13.45 31.32 -20.34
C VAL A 324 13.51 32.33 -21.50
N SER A 325 12.84 32.05 -22.63
CA SER A 325 12.82 32.96 -23.78
C SER A 325 12.08 34.27 -23.49
N GLU A 326 11.01 34.21 -22.70
CA GLU A 326 10.26 35.37 -22.23
C GLU A 326 11.11 36.26 -21.34
N GLY A 327 11.78 35.68 -20.33
CA GLY A 327 12.70 36.40 -19.48
C GLY A 327 13.83 37.06 -20.28
N LEU A 328 14.43 36.33 -21.24
CA LEU A 328 15.44 36.89 -22.13
C LEU A 328 14.94 38.07 -22.94
N ARG A 329 13.73 37.97 -23.53
CA ARG A 329 13.13 39.09 -24.27
C ARG A 329 12.89 40.29 -23.34
N THR A 330 12.29 40.07 -22.17
CA THR A 330 12.04 41.16 -21.21
C THR A 330 13.32 41.84 -20.77
N MET A 331 14.39 41.09 -20.51
CA MET A 331 15.69 41.64 -20.18
C MET A 331 16.29 42.43 -21.34
N GLN A 332 16.12 41.97 -22.59
CA GLN A 332 16.57 42.72 -23.77
C GLN A 332 15.81 44.04 -23.94
N GLU A 333 14.49 44.03 -23.77
CA GLU A 333 13.64 45.23 -23.84
C GLU A 333 14.01 46.25 -22.74
N ASN A 334 14.36 45.76 -21.55
CA ASN A 334 14.68 46.58 -20.39
C ASN A 334 16.18 46.86 -20.20
N MET A 335 17.06 46.36 -21.08
CA MET A 335 18.52 46.34 -20.88
C MET A 335 19.11 47.73 -20.61
N GLU A 336 18.72 48.75 -21.40
CA GLU A 336 19.23 50.12 -21.24
C GLU A 336 18.77 50.75 -19.94
N ILE A 337 17.48 50.60 -19.60
CA ILE A 337 16.89 51.11 -18.36
C ILE A 337 17.57 50.46 -17.16
N TYR A 338 17.68 49.13 -17.19
CA TYR A 338 18.32 48.34 -16.14
C TYR A 338 19.77 48.77 -15.93
N THR A 339 20.58 48.80 -17.00
CA THR A 339 22.00 49.20 -16.92
C THR A 339 22.15 50.62 -16.38
N SER A 340 21.29 51.56 -16.77
CA SER A 340 21.34 52.94 -16.26
C SER A 340 21.03 53.03 -14.75
N GLN A 341 20.01 52.30 -14.28
CA GLN A 341 19.64 52.25 -12.86
C GLN A 341 20.72 51.53 -12.03
N MET A 342 21.36 50.51 -12.60
CA MET A 342 22.51 49.84 -11.97
C MET A 342 23.72 50.75 -11.85
N LEU A 343 24.07 51.50 -12.90
CA LEU A 343 25.18 52.46 -12.85
C LEU A 343 24.93 53.54 -11.79
N GLN A 344 23.67 53.90 -11.56
CA GLN A 344 23.28 54.82 -10.49
C GLN A 344 23.33 54.18 -9.10
N ALA A 345 22.92 52.92 -8.96
CA ALA A 345 22.84 52.23 -7.66
C ALA A 345 24.19 51.63 -7.21
N CYS A 346 24.96 51.09 -8.14
CA CYS A 346 26.21 50.35 -7.91
C CYS A 346 27.47 51.16 -8.27
N GLY A 347 27.32 52.30 -8.96
CA GLY A 347 28.42 53.16 -9.38
C GLY A 347 28.97 52.81 -10.77
N ASN A 348 29.61 53.81 -11.41
CA ASN A 348 30.15 53.67 -12.76
C ASN A 348 31.53 52.99 -12.73
N PRO A 349 31.78 51.92 -13.51
CA PRO A 349 33.12 51.38 -13.69
C PRO A 349 33.97 52.46 -14.40
N GLU A 350 34.85 53.08 -13.63
CA GLU A 350 35.77 54.18 -14.00
C GLU A 350 35.13 55.56 -14.26
N SER A 351 35.21 56.40 -13.23
CA SER A 351 35.07 57.84 -13.33
C SER A 351 36.34 58.47 -13.96
N THR A 352 36.51 58.34 -15.28
CA THR A 352 37.37 59.26 -16.02
C THR A 352 36.58 59.93 -17.12
N GLN A 353 36.48 61.25 -17.01
CA GLN A 353 35.72 62.15 -17.87
C GLN A 353 35.91 61.83 -19.36
N SER A 354 34.90 61.24 -19.97
CA SER A 354 34.59 61.36 -21.39
C SER A 354 33.19 60.81 -21.57
N SER A 355 32.31 61.59 -22.21
CA SER A 355 30.98 61.15 -22.63
C SER A 355 31.10 59.95 -23.56
N LEU A 356 31.16 58.75 -22.99
CA LEU A 356 31.06 57.51 -23.73
C LEU A 356 29.58 57.31 -24.00
N THR A 357 29.15 57.63 -25.22
CA THR A 357 27.95 57.02 -25.79
C THR A 357 28.12 55.53 -25.67
N VAL A 358 27.32 54.90 -24.80
CA VAL A 358 27.23 53.45 -24.66
C VAL A 358 26.61 52.93 -25.96
N GLU A 359 27.42 52.78 -27.01
CA GLU A 359 27.03 51.96 -28.16
C GLU A 359 27.14 50.50 -27.74
N GLY A 360 26.17 50.07 -26.92
CA GLY A 360 25.98 48.67 -26.57
C GLY A 360 25.80 47.86 -27.85
N LYS A 361 26.46 46.71 -27.91
CA LYS A 361 26.30 45.77 -29.02
C LYS A 361 24.81 45.41 -29.09
N LYS A 362 24.10 45.87 -30.13
CA LYS A 362 22.67 45.59 -30.30
C LYS A 362 22.49 44.08 -30.39
N PHE A 363 21.87 43.50 -29.36
CA PHE A 363 21.47 42.11 -29.38
C PHE A 363 20.44 41.91 -30.51
N SER A 364 20.54 40.79 -31.22
CA SER A 364 19.44 40.33 -32.05
C SER A 364 18.21 40.11 -31.18
N THR A 365 17.05 40.64 -31.61
CA THR A 365 15.79 40.51 -30.88
C THR A 365 15.42 39.05 -30.68
N VAL A 366 15.31 38.59 -29.44
CA VAL A 366 14.84 37.25 -29.11
C VAL A 366 13.34 37.20 -29.31
N THR A 367 12.90 36.37 -30.26
CA THR A 367 11.50 35.98 -30.38
C THR A 367 11.15 35.00 -29.27
N VAL A 368 10.08 35.28 -28.53
CA VAL A 368 9.55 34.34 -27.51
C VAL A 368 9.19 33.03 -28.20
N LEU A 369 9.58 31.93 -27.56
CA LEU A 369 9.16 30.61 -28.00
C LEU A 369 7.70 30.41 -27.67
N GLU A 370 6.93 29.94 -28.65
CA GLU A 370 5.58 29.47 -28.42
C GLU A 370 5.59 27.95 -28.31
N TYR A 371 5.20 27.43 -27.14
CA TYR A 371 4.87 26.02 -27.03
C TYR A 371 3.43 25.80 -27.47
N LYS A 372 3.23 25.01 -28.53
CA LYS A 372 1.91 24.50 -28.92
C LYS A 372 1.79 23.07 -28.40
N PRO A 373 0.88 22.80 -27.44
CA PRO A 373 0.68 21.46 -26.92
C PRO A 373 0.42 20.47 -28.06
N SER A 374 1.23 19.42 -28.11
CA SER A 374 1.04 18.34 -29.09
C SER A 374 -0.10 17.44 -28.61
N SER A 375 -1.12 17.26 -29.44
CA SER A 375 -2.20 16.30 -29.14
C SER A 375 -1.66 14.90 -28.84
N ASN A 376 -0.55 14.49 -29.48
CA ASN A 376 0.07 13.19 -29.23
C ASN A 376 0.77 13.13 -27.86
N ALA A 377 1.34 14.23 -27.37
CA ALA A 377 1.98 14.29 -26.05
C ALA A 377 0.95 14.20 -24.92
N ALA A 378 -0.16 14.94 -25.06
CA ALA A 378 -1.27 14.91 -24.13
C ALA A 378 -1.90 13.49 -24.03
N VAL A 379 -2.15 12.84 -25.17
CA VAL A 379 -2.65 11.46 -25.20
C VAL A 379 -1.65 10.49 -24.55
N ARG A 380 -0.34 10.67 -24.78
CA ARG A 380 0.69 9.83 -24.17
C ARG A 380 0.70 9.98 -22.64
N LEU A 381 0.58 11.21 -22.12
CA LEU A 381 0.47 11.47 -20.68
C LEU A 381 -0.78 10.80 -20.08
N GLU A 382 -1.94 10.96 -20.72
CA GLU A 382 -3.20 10.37 -20.28
C GLU A 382 -3.12 8.84 -20.20
N VAL A 383 -2.50 8.20 -21.20
CA VAL A 383 -2.26 6.74 -21.19
C VAL A 383 -1.37 6.34 -20.02
N GLN A 384 -0.28 7.07 -19.74
CA GLN A 384 0.61 6.78 -18.61
C GLN A 384 -0.13 6.90 -17.26
N ILE A 385 -0.89 7.98 -17.06
CA ILE A 385 -1.67 8.20 -15.84
C ILE A 385 -2.74 7.11 -15.67
N THR A 386 -3.41 6.74 -16.76
CA THR A 386 -4.46 5.71 -16.73
C THR A 386 -3.90 4.33 -16.40
N ASP A 387 -2.75 3.95 -17.00
CA ASP A 387 -2.10 2.66 -16.74
C ASP A 387 -1.68 2.54 -15.27
N VAL A 388 -0.95 3.54 -14.75
CA VAL A 388 -0.52 3.51 -13.34
C VAL A 388 -1.70 3.54 -12.39
N SER A 389 -2.73 4.34 -12.69
CA SER A 389 -3.93 4.43 -11.85
C SER A 389 -4.72 3.11 -11.83
N SER A 390 -4.84 2.44 -12.98
CA SER A 390 -5.48 1.13 -13.06
C SER A 390 -4.74 0.09 -12.22
N LYS A 391 -3.41 0.06 -12.34
CA LYS A 391 -2.57 -0.90 -11.61
C LYS A 391 -2.56 -0.65 -10.11
N LEU A 392 -2.56 0.61 -9.68
CA LEU A 392 -2.71 0.94 -8.27
C LEU A 392 -4.08 0.51 -7.72
N LYS A 393 -5.16 0.74 -8.46
CA LYS A 393 -6.52 0.29 -8.07
C LYS A 393 -6.65 -1.22 -8.00
N GLU A 394 -6.03 -1.97 -8.90
CA GLU A 394 -6.02 -3.45 -8.83
C GLU A 394 -5.38 -3.99 -7.53
N MET A 395 -4.58 -3.17 -6.85
CA MET A 395 -3.83 -3.54 -5.65
C MET A 395 -4.41 -2.96 -4.36
N ASP A 396 -5.51 -2.20 -4.43
CA ASP A 396 -6.09 -1.46 -3.30
C ASP A 396 -6.35 -2.33 -2.07
N MET A 397 -6.94 -3.50 -2.29
CA MET A 397 -7.40 -4.43 -1.26
C MET A 397 -6.49 -5.65 -1.12
N TYR A 398 -5.23 -5.52 -1.56
CA TYR A 398 -4.29 -6.64 -1.66
C TYR A 398 -4.16 -7.44 -0.35
N TRP A 399 -4.00 -6.76 0.78
CA TRP A 399 -3.70 -7.40 2.07
C TRP A 399 -4.86 -8.24 2.60
N ILE A 400 -6.10 -7.76 2.44
CA ILE A 400 -7.30 -8.47 2.92
C ILE A 400 -7.87 -9.46 1.88
N GLN A 401 -7.54 -9.31 0.60
CA GLN A 401 -7.90 -10.29 -0.44
C GLN A 401 -6.92 -11.47 -0.53
N LEU A 402 -5.69 -11.31 -0.03
CA LEU A 402 -4.67 -12.37 -0.06
C LEU A 402 -5.15 -13.71 0.56
N PRO A 403 -5.82 -13.75 1.74
CA PRO A 403 -6.40 -14.99 2.26
C PRO A 403 -7.33 -15.71 1.27
N GLN A 404 -8.19 -14.97 0.59
CA GLN A 404 -9.11 -15.53 -0.40
C GLN A 404 -8.37 -16.01 -1.66
N ALA A 405 -7.38 -15.26 -2.13
CA ALA A 405 -6.56 -15.65 -3.27
C ALA A 405 -5.79 -16.95 -3.01
N LEU A 406 -5.24 -17.12 -1.80
CA LEU A 406 -4.54 -18.34 -1.39
C LEU A 406 -5.46 -19.55 -1.24
N CYS A 407 -6.73 -19.34 -0.87
CA CYS A 407 -7.72 -20.41 -0.80
C CYS A 407 -8.31 -20.81 -2.17
N ASN A 408 -8.31 -19.91 -3.16
CA ASN A 408 -8.98 -20.10 -4.45
C ASN A 408 -8.11 -20.79 -5.53
N SER A 409 -6.96 -21.37 -5.18
CA SER A 409 -6.06 -22.02 -6.14
C SER A 409 -6.56 -23.39 -6.62
N LYS A 410 -7.47 -23.48 -7.62
CA LYS A 410 -7.96 -24.73 -8.25
C LYS A 410 -8.45 -25.85 -7.28
N ALA A 411 -8.55 -25.55 -5.99
CA ALA A 411 -8.64 -26.50 -4.89
C ALA A 411 -9.83 -26.25 -3.96
N ALA A 412 -10.68 -25.26 -4.20
CA ALA A 412 -11.94 -25.10 -3.47
C ALA A 412 -13.11 -25.53 -4.37
N PRO A 413 -13.97 -26.47 -3.94
CA PRO A 413 -15.17 -26.79 -4.67
C PRO A 413 -16.25 -25.70 -4.46
N SER A 414 -17.17 -25.54 -5.42
CA SER A 414 -18.24 -24.53 -5.38
C SER A 414 -19.07 -24.58 -4.08
N PRO A 415 -19.68 -23.45 -3.66
CA PRO A 415 -20.49 -23.34 -2.44
C PRO A 415 -21.70 -24.30 -2.36
N ALA A 416 -22.05 -24.99 -3.46
CA ALA A 416 -23.10 -26.01 -3.51
C ALA A 416 -22.64 -27.43 -3.08
N SER A 417 -21.38 -27.60 -2.64
CA SER A 417 -20.79 -28.91 -2.28
C SER A 417 -20.25 -28.99 -0.85
N ASP A 418 -20.74 -28.11 0.02
CA ASP A 418 -20.19 -27.80 1.36
C ASP A 418 -20.19 -29.00 2.34
N ASP A 419 -20.87 -30.10 2.01
CA ASP A 419 -20.93 -31.31 2.86
C ASP A 419 -19.78 -32.32 2.60
N ASN A 420 -18.98 -32.14 1.54
CA ASN A 420 -17.97 -33.11 1.10
C ASN A 420 -16.53 -32.56 1.12
N CYS A 421 -16.19 -31.72 2.10
CA CYS A 421 -14.86 -31.14 2.26
C CYS A 421 -14.21 -31.53 3.62
N TRP A 422 -12.92 -31.26 3.75
CA TRP A 422 -12.19 -31.39 4.99
C TRP A 422 -12.42 -30.16 5.87
N ASN A 423 -12.98 -30.36 7.06
CA ASN A 423 -13.30 -29.27 8.00
C ASN A 423 -12.31 -29.12 9.16
N GLY A 424 -11.14 -29.77 9.08
CA GLY A 424 -10.15 -29.81 10.17
C GLY A 424 -10.21 -31.07 11.04
N MET A 425 -11.33 -31.82 11.00
CA MET A 425 -11.49 -33.05 11.78
C MET A 425 -11.87 -34.26 10.93
N THR A 426 -12.82 -34.10 10.01
CA THR A 426 -13.38 -35.18 9.20
C THR A 426 -13.93 -34.65 7.87
N LYS A 427 -14.53 -35.54 7.08
CA LYS A 427 -15.32 -35.20 5.90
C LYS A 427 -16.71 -34.72 6.35
N ALA A 428 -16.91 -33.42 6.42
CA ALA A 428 -18.19 -32.82 6.78
C ALA A 428 -18.19 -31.32 6.45
N ARG A 429 -19.35 -30.68 6.58
CA ARG A 429 -19.44 -29.22 6.50
C ARG A 429 -18.63 -28.52 7.60
N TYR A 430 -18.15 -27.34 7.24
CA TYR A 430 -17.53 -26.41 8.18
C TYR A 430 -18.59 -25.44 8.71
N LEU A 431 -18.84 -25.49 10.02
CA LEU A 431 -19.90 -24.71 10.67
C LEU A 431 -19.48 -23.29 11.10
N PRO A 432 -18.23 -23.05 11.57
CA PRO A 432 -17.86 -21.71 12.00
C PRO A 432 -17.93 -20.68 10.87
N GLN A 433 -18.30 -19.45 11.24
CA GLN A 433 -18.36 -18.32 10.33
C GLN A 433 -16.96 -17.78 10.03
N VAL A 434 -16.84 -17.05 8.92
CA VAL A 434 -15.58 -16.41 8.55
C VAL A 434 -15.31 -15.22 9.46
N ILE A 435 -14.13 -15.18 10.06
CA ILE A 435 -13.68 -14.10 10.96
C ILE A 435 -13.33 -12.84 10.14
N GLY A 436 -13.41 -11.68 10.78
CA GLY A 436 -12.98 -10.40 10.20
C GLY A 436 -11.48 -10.34 9.91
N ASP A 437 -11.07 -9.29 9.21
CA ASP A 437 -9.66 -9.05 8.85
C ASP A 437 -8.92 -8.29 9.97
N GLY A 438 -7.59 -8.33 9.94
CA GLY A 438 -6.73 -7.70 10.92
C GLY A 438 -6.54 -8.50 12.21
N LEU A 439 -5.53 -8.11 12.99
CA LEU A 439 -5.10 -8.80 14.21
C LEU A 439 -6.18 -8.80 15.28
N ALA A 440 -6.84 -7.65 15.50
CA ALA A 440 -7.85 -7.50 16.53
C ALA A 440 -9.07 -8.42 16.33
N SER A 441 -9.42 -8.72 15.08
CA SER A 441 -10.54 -9.59 14.73
C SER A 441 -10.29 -11.06 15.07
N GLN A 442 -9.02 -11.47 15.28
CA GLN A 442 -8.68 -12.89 15.45
C GLN A 442 -8.86 -13.43 16.88
N ILE A 443 -9.30 -12.61 17.84
CA ILE A 443 -9.46 -13.02 19.24
C ILE A 443 -10.35 -14.28 19.40
N ASN A 444 -11.34 -14.45 18.53
CA ASN A 444 -12.26 -15.58 18.52
C ASN A 444 -12.06 -16.49 17.30
N ASN A 445 -10.87 -16.49 16.68
CA ASN A 445 -10.61 -17.36 15.54
C ASN A 445 -10.58 -18.83 15.99
N PRO A 446 -11.47 -19.70 15.44
CA PRO A 446 -11.56 -21.09 15.88
C PRO A 446 -10.37 -21.95 15.42
N GLU A 447 -9.60 -21.51 14.43
CA GLU A 447 -8.56 -22.33 13.78
C GLU A 447 -7.14 -21.93 14.16
N VAL A 448 -6.93 -20.68 14.56
CA VAL A 448 -5.60 -20.14 14.90
C VAL A 448 -5.70 -19.36 16.20
N ASP A 449 -5.02 -19.84 17.24
CA ASP A 449 -4.89 -19.12 18.50
C ASP A 449 -3.84 -18.02 18.36
N ILE A 450 -4.25 -16.76 18.48
CA ILE A 450 -3.38 -15.59 18.22
C ILE A 450 -3.43 -14.64 19.41
N ASP A 451 -2.25 -14.33 19.94
CA ASP A 451 -2.08 -13.31 20.95
C ASP A 451 -2.15 -11.91 20.30
N ILE A 452 -3.34 -11.32 20.30
CA ILE A 452 -3.60 -9.98 19.74
C ILE A 452 -2.80 -8.86 20.44
N THR A 453 -2.24 -9.12 21.63
CA THR A 453 -1.46 -8.13 22.38
C THR A 453 -0.01 -8.03 21.91
N LYS A 454 0.45 -8.97 21.07
CA LYS A 454 1.81 -9.04 20.55
C LYS A 454 1.83 -8.90 19.02
N PRO A 455 1.63 -7.68 18.48
CA PRO A 455 1.74 -7.45 17.06
C PRO A 455 3.18 -7.64 16.57
N ASP A 456 3.35 -8.04 15.31
CA ASP A 456 4.67 -8.14 14.69
C ASP A 456 5.30 -6.75 14.50
N MET A 457 6.52 -6.57 15.03
CA MET A 457 7.20 -5.28 14.99
C MET A 457 7.68 -4.88 13.59
N THR A 458 8.00 -5.84 12.72
CA THR A 458 8.38 -5.59 11.32
C THR A 458 7.19 -5.03 10.55
N ILE A 459 6.01 -5.60 10.79
CA ILE A 459 4.73 -5.14 10.24
C ILE A 459 4.45 -3.71 10.70
N ARG A 460 4.53 -3.43 12.02
CA ARG A 460 4.30 -2.08 12.57
C ARG A 460 5.29 -1.05 12.00
N GLN A 461 6.55 -1.43 11.79
CA GLN A 461 7.52 -0.57 11.12
C GLN A 461 7.12 -0.28 9.67
N GLN A 462 6.62 -1.26 8.91
CA GLN A 462 6.17 -1.03 7.54
C GLN A 462 4.90 -0.14 7.47
N ILE A 463 3.97 -0.31 8.41
CA ILE A 463 2.82 0.61 8.57
C ILE A 463 3.32 2.05 8.76
N MET A 464 4.36 2.26 9.58
CA MET A 464 4.95 3.59 9.75
C MET A 464 5.60 4.11 8.45
N GLN A 465 6.26 3.25 7.66
CA GLN A 465 6.82 3.66 6.37
C GLN A 465 5.73 4.10 5.38
N LEU A 466 4.61 3.39 5.32
CA LEU A 466 3.45 3.79 4.52
C LEU A 466 2.93 5.16 4.98
N LYS A 467 2.76 5.38 6.29
CA LYS A 467 2.34 6.69 6.84
C LYS A 467 3.27 7.84 6.45
N ILE A 468 4.57 7.65 6.61
CA ILE A 468 5.58 8.66 6.26
C ILE A 468 5.47 9.01 4.78
N MET A 469 5.39 7.99 3.91
CA MET A 469 5.31 8.19 2.47
C MET A 469 3.99 8.86 2.05
N SER A 470 2.85 8.46 2.63
CA SER A 470 1.55 9.10 2.39
C SER A 470 1.56 10.58 2.79
N ASN A 471 2.14 10.92 3.94
CA ASN A 471 2.27 12.31 4.37
C ASN A 471 3.18 13.12 3.43
N ARG A 472 4.28 12.52 2.99
CA ARG A 472 5.18 13.13 2.01
C ARG A 472 4.49 13.39 0.67
N LEU A 473 3.71 12.45 0.16
CA LEU A 473 2.93 12.66 -1.06
C LEU A 473 1.88 13.77 -0.89
N LYS A 474 1.21 13.85 0.27
CA LYS A 474 0.25 14.93 0.58
C LYS A 474 0.94 16.29 0.60
N ASN A 475 2.12 16.39 1.20
CA ASN A 475 2.92 17.62 1.20
C ASN A 475 3.39 17.98 -0.21
N ALA A 476 3.84 17.01 -0.99
CA ALA A 476 4.27 17.20 -2.37
C ALA A 476 3.12 17.70 -3.27
N LEU A 477 1.90 17.23 -3.06
CA LEU A 477 0.71 17.71 -3.77
C LEU A 477 0.45 19.20 -3.53
N ASN A 478 0.76 19.68 -2.31
CA ASN A 478 0.68 21.10 -1.94
C ASN A 478 1.89 21.92 -2.41
N GLY A 479 2.92 21.29 -2.98
CA GLY A 479 4.16 21.95 -3.42
C GLY A 479 5.23 22.08 -2.32
N ASN A 480 5.06 21.42 -1.18
CA ASN A 480 6.03 21.46 -0.09
C ASN A 480 7.05 20.32 -0.23
N ASP A 481 8.34 20.66 -0.37
CA ASP A 481 9.42 19.69 -0.36
C ASP A 481 9.82 19.32 1.08
N VAL A 482 9.59 18.07 1.47
CA VAL A 482 9.99 17.54 2.79
C VAL A 482 11.29 16.75 2.74
N ASP A 483 11.87 16.50 1.56
CA ASP A 483 13.17 15.84 1.43
C ASP A 483 14.33 16.77 1.73
N PHE A 484 14.11 18.06 1.52
CA PHE A 484 15.04 19.09 1.89
C PHE A 484 14.68 19.60 3.27
N GLN A 485 15.38 19.09 4.29
CA GLN A 485 15.43 19.77 5.59
C GLN A 485 16.45 20.88 5.46
N ASP A 486 15.97 22.12 5.51
CA ASP A 486 16.82 23.28 5.65
C ASP A 486 17.60 23.14 6.97
N ASN A 487 18.87 22.71 6.87
CA ASN A 487 19.76 22.62 8.03
C ASN A 487 20.24 24.00 8.48
N SER A 488 19.71 25.07 7.89
CA SER A 488 19.97 26.47 8.21
C SER A 488 18.69 27.22 8.53
N ASP A 489 17.98 26.81 9.59
CA ASP A 489 17.49 27.72 10.64
C ASP A 489 16.58 27.03 11.67
N ASP A 490 16.98 27.10 12.95
CA ASP A 490 16.08 26.90 14.09
C ASP A 490 14.98 27.98 14.08
N VAL A 491 13.84 27.75 13.40
CA VAL A 491 12.69 28.66 13.46
C VAL A 491 11.44 28.00 14.04
N SER A 492 11.32 28.25 15.34
CA SER A 492 10.11 28.43 16.15
C SER A 492 8.79 28.49 15.37
N GLY A 493 7.90 27.54 15.66
CA GLY A 493 6.53 27.52 15.15
C GLY A 493 5.76 28.80 15.48
N SER A 494 5.20 29.43 14.44
CA SER A 494 4.12 30.41 14.55
C SER A 494 2.95 29.95 13.71
N GLY A 495 1.89 29.52 14.39
CA GLY A 495 0.58 29.28 13.78
C GLY A 495 -0.07 30.62 13.44
N SER A 496 -0.31 30.85 12.16
CA SER A 496 -1.07 32.01 11.68
C SER A 496 -2.29 31.50 10.92
N GLY A 497 -3.42 31.45 11.62
CA GLY A 497 -4.73 31.29 10.99
C GLY A 497 -5.11 32.59 10.28
N MET A 498 -5.28 32.52 8.96
CA MET A 498 -5.79 33.63 8.17
C MET A 498 -7.31 33.47 8.02
N CYS A 499 -8.07 34.33 8.71
CA CYS A 499 -9.49 34.55 8.45
C CYS A 499 -9.64 35.68 7.44
N THR A 500 -10.33 35.44 6.33
CA THR A 500 -10.77 36.50 5.40
C THR A 500 -12.21 36.91 5.75
N ASP A 501 -12.39 38.21 5.99
CA ASP A 501 -13.61 39.04 5.99
C ASP A 501 -15.00 38.37 6.04
N GLY A 502 -15.93 38.71 6.92
CA GLY A 502 -15.97 39.72 7.96
C GLY A 502 -17.32 39.60 8.68
N LEU A 503 -17.28 39.43 10.01
CA LEU A 503 -18.37 39.62 10.98
C LEU A 503 -17.90 39.03 12.32
N CYS A 504 -17.07 39.78 13.04
CA CYS A 504 -16.84 39.52 14.47
C CYS A 504 -16.98 40.83 15.23
N SER A 505 -18.19 41.05 15.76
CA SER A 505 -18.47 42.15 16.68
C SER A 505 -17.75 41.93 18.00
N HIS A 506 -17.03 42.95 18.44
CA HIS A 506 -16.51 43.08 19.79
C HIS A 506 -17.62 42.95 20.83
N SER A 507 -17.47 42.00 21.77
CA SER A 507 -17.87 42.19 23.16
C SER A 507 -17.07 41.24 24.05
N GLY A 508 -16.06 41.75 24.76
CA GLY A 508 -15.66 41.14 26.04
C GLY A 508 -16.80 41.34 27.07
N PRO A 509 -16.79 40.65 28.23
CA PRO A 509 -15.72 40.88 29.21
C PRO A 509 -15.34 39.72 30.17
N ARG A 510 -14.12 39.85 30.71
CA ARG A 510 -13.65 39.65 32.11
C ARG A 510 -13.95 38.34 32.88
N ILE A 511 -12.84 37.65 33.18
CA ILE A 511 -12.34 37.13 34.49
C ILE A 511 -13.36 37.01 35.63
N ASN A 512 -13.53 35.78 36.16
CA ASN A 512 -13.34 35.47 37.58
C ASN A 512 -13.23 33.96 37.84
N SER A 513 -12.19 33.60 38.60
CA SER A 513 -12.02 32.32 39.29
C SER A 513 -12.79 32.33 40.62
N SER A 514 -13.39 31.20 41.01
CA SER A 514 -13.47 30.74 42.41
C SER A 514 -14.09 29.36 42.51
N GLY A 515 -13.62 28.61 43.51
CA GLY A 515 -13.93 27.20 43.74
C GLY A 515 -15.28 26.92 44.39
N ASP A 516 -15.61 25.63 44.38
CA ASP A 516 -15.92 24.80 45.56
C ASP A 516 -17.33 24.15 45.64
N ARG A 517 -17.28 22.85 45.96
CA ARG A 517 -18.24 21.93 46.61
C ARG A 517 -19.58 21.48 45.99
N THR A 518 -19.57 20.21 45.57
CA THR A 518 -20.40 19.06 46.03
C THR A 518 -21.85 19.30 46.51
N ARG A 519 -22.85 18.69 45.84
CA ARG A 519 -23.70 17.55 46.31
C ARG A 519 -24.98 17.34 45.48
N ILE A 520 -25.17 16.08 45.04
CA ILE A 520 -26.35 15.20 45.21
C ILE A 520 -27.73 15.60 44.60
N SER A 521 -28.42 14.53 44.12
CA SER A 521 -29.83 14.36 43.74
C SER A 521 -30.15 14.59 42.25
N ALA A 522 -31.00 13.79 41.60
CA ALA A 522 -31.63 12.51 41.91
C ALA A 522 -32.21 12.00 40.58
N TYR A 523 -32.30 10.67 40.43
CA TYR A 523 -33.14 10.04 39.41
C TYR A 523 -34.61 10.44 39.59
N PRO A 524 -35.40 10.56 38.51
CA PRO A 524 -36.83 10.31 38.57
C PRO A 524 -37.10 8.81 38.35
N SER A 525 -37.77 8.21 39.33
CA SER A 525 -38.30 6.85 39.32
C SER A 525 -39.74 6.80 38.79
N GLU A 526 -39.99 5.74 38.02
CA GLU A 526 -41.18 4.87 38.06
C GLU A 526 -42.54 5.39 37.60
N ASN A 527 -43.07 4.73 36.56
CA ASN A 527 -44.39 4.12 36.63
C ASN A 527 -44.25 2.60 36.41
N LYS A 528 -44.30 1.85 37.51
CA LYS A 528 -44.64 0.41 37.62
C LYS A 528 -46.18 0.30 37.67
N ALA A 529 -46.89 -0.79 37.34
CA ALA A 529 -46.57 -2.15 36.95
C ALA A 529 -47.88 -2.83 36.49
N SER A 530 -47.76 -3.94 35.77
CA SER A 530 -48.44 -5.19 36.14
C SER A 530 -47.73 -6.35 35.45
N GLY A 531 -47.00 -7.12 36.25
CA GLY A 531 -46.41 -8.38 35.85
C GLY A 531 -47.40 -9.52 36.08
N THR A 532 -47.57 -10.36 35.06
CA THR A 532 -48.18 -11.68 35.20
C THR A 532 -47.07 -12.72 35.11
N VAL A 533 -46.84 -13.37 36.24
CA VAL A 533 -46.01 -14.56 36.40
C VAL A 533 -46.53 -15.67 35.46
N ARG A 534 -45.69 -16.20 34.57
CA ARG A 534 -45.93 -17.51 33.94
C ARG A 534 -44.93 -18.51 34.49
N GLN A 535 -45.48 -19.37 35.33
CA GLN A 535 -44.87 -20.59 35.84
C GLN A 535 -44.45 -21.50 34.69
N ALA A 536 -43.30 -22.15 34.87
CA ALA A 536 -42.85 -23.26 34.04
C ALA A 536 -43.85 -24.41 34.15
N HIS A 537 -44.46 -24.77 33.02
CA HIS A 537 -45.24 -26.00 32.90
C HIS A 537 -44.32 -27.18 32.53
N PRO A 538 -44.50 -28.36 33.16
CA PRO A 538 -43.77 -29.56 32.79
C PRO A 538 -44.28 -30.12 31.46
N SER A 539 -43.34 -30.54 30.61
CA SER A 539 -43.59 -31.13 29.29
C SER A 539 -44.41 -32.41 29.38
N ILE A 540 -45.55 -32.43 28.70
CA ILE A 540 -46.48 -33.57 28.52
C ILE A 540 -45.79 -34.79 27.87
N ALA A 541 -44.63 -34.62 27.26
CA ALA A 541 -43.81 -35.69 26.70
C ALA A 541 -43.22 -36.66 27.75
N LEU A 542 -43.04 -36.23 29.01
CA LEU A 542 -42.49 -37.08 30.08
C LEU A 542 -43.54 -37.94 30.78
N VAL A 543 -44.83 -37.55 30.73
CA VAL A 543 -45.93 -38.34 31.33
C VAL A 543 -46.34 -39.52 30.42
N LEU A 544 -46.17 -39.39 29.10
CA LEU A 544 -46.44 -40.47 28.15
C LEU A 544 -45.36 -41.56 28.14
N LEU A 545 -44.13 -41.27 28.57
CA LEU A 545 -43.06 -42.26 28.73
C LEU A 545 -43.13 -43.05 30.06
N SER A 546 -43.80 -42.51 31.08
CA SER A 546 -44.08 -43.23 32.33
C SER A 546 -45.29 -44.17 32.26
N LEU A 547 -46.23 -43.94 31.33
CA LEU A 547 -47.42 -44.79 31.15
C LEU A 547 -47.15 -46.03 30.27
N THR A 548 -46.14 -45.99 29.40
CA THR A 548 -45.74 -47.15 28.57
C THR A 548 -44.87 -48.16 29.31
N SER A 549 -44.17 -47.75 30.38
CA SER A 549 -43.37 -48.67 31.22
C SER A 549 -44.19 -49.44 32.26
N VAL A 550 -45.41 -48.99 32.58
CA VAL A 550 -46.34 -49.69 33.50
C VAL A 550 -47.25 -50.68 32.77
N LEU A 551 -47.49 -50.52 31.46
CA LEU A 551 -48.25 -51.47 30.64
C LEU A 551 -47.42 -52.61 30.05
N LEU A 552 -46.09 -52.55 30.13
CA LEU A 552 -45.16 -53.62 29.70
C LEU A 552 -44.68 -54.51 30.86
N ARG A 553 -45.30 -54.42 32.03
CA ARG A 553 -44.96 -55.23 33.21
C ARG A 553 -46.18 -55.91 33.88
N ARG A 554 -47.16 -56.31 33.07
CA ARG A 554 -48.14 -57.34 33.43
C ARG A 554 -48.14 -58.47 32.43
#